data_AF-A0A1Y6MGG9-F1
#
_entry.id   AF-A0A1Y6MGG9-F1
#
_cell.length_a   1.000
_cell.length_b   1.000
_cell.length_c   1.000
_cell.angle_alpha   90.00
_cell.angle_beta   90.00
_cell.angle_gamma   90.00
#
_symmetry.space_group_name_H-M   'P 1'
#
loop_
_entity.id
_entity.type
_entity.pdbx_description
1 polymer ?
#
loop_
_entity_poly.entity_id
_entity_poly.type
_entity_poly.pdbx_seq_one_letter_code
_entity_poly.pdbx_strand_id
1 'polypeptide(L)'
;MEMLDKWAERIYSENDFGRGVATSLSGVIGLSTYIFFNDWVVALFVVMIAFPILRIVASALHKWRRNLAEQRSIESGLESTFNGLSSLERAVVDAFVDAGGTALTFSQINRLDLSSSAIESLVQRELLWTSVMSDGMTENFVLDMALFDKAISKKVESAH
;
A
#
# COMPACT_ATOMS: atom_id res chain seq x y z
N MET A 1 -2.73 -29.31 -14.96
CA MET A 1 -1.94 -28.57 -15.97
C MET A 1 -1.84 -27.10 -15.60
N GLU A 2 -2.95 -26.42 -15.25
CA GLU A 2 -2.91 -25.00 -14.84
C GLU A 2 -1.90 -24.63 -13.74
N MET A 3 -1.66 -25.49 -12.75
CA MET A 3 -0.66 -25.23 -11.70
C MET A 3 0.77 -25.19 -12.26
N LEU A 4 1.09 -26.06 -13.22
CA LEU A 4 2.42 -26.10 -13.87
C LEU A 4 2.59 -24.93 -14.83
N ASP A 5 1.53 -24.55 -15.55
CA ASP A 5 1.55 -23.41 -16.47
C ASP A 5 1.71 -22.09 -15.70
N LYS A 6 0.96 -21.90 -14.60
CA LYS A 6 1.15 -20.77 -13.68
C LYS A 6 2.54 -20.77 -13.05
N TRP A 7 3.14 -21.93 -12.83
CA TRP A 7 4.49 -22.08 -12.30
C TRP A 7 5.54 -21.68 -13.33
N ALA A 8 5.39 -22.13 -14.58
CA ALA A 8 6.24 -21.77 -15.70
C ALA A 8 6.17 -20.26 -15.98
N GLU A 9 4.96 -19.70 -16.10
CA GLU A 9 4.76 -18.27 -16.35
C GLU A 9 5.39 -17.40 -15.25
N ARG A 10 5.34 -17.85 -14.00
CA ARG A 10 5.98 -17.16 -12.88
C ARG A 10 7.51 -17.24 -12.91
N ILE A 11 8.07 -18.34 -13.41
CA ILE A 11 9.52 -18.49 -13.65
C ILE A 11 9.97 -17.59 -14.80
N TYR A 12 9.15 -17.40 -15.83
CA TYR A 12 9.49 -16.56 -16.99
C TYR A 12 9.19 -15.07 -16.79
N SER A 13 8.44 -14.70 -15.74
CA SER A 13 8.23 -13.27 -15.41
C SER A 13 9.56 -12.56 -15.10
N GLU A 14 9.82 -11.53 -15.88
CA GLU A 14 11.08 -10.80 -15.93
C GLU A 14 11.19 -9.86 -14.71
N ASN A 15 12.04 -10.21 -13.76
CA ASN A 15 12.31 -9.40 -12.58
C ASN A 15 13.80 -9.55 -12.24
N ASP A 16 14.58 -8.51 -12.49
CA ASP A 16 16.06 -8.55 -12.43
C ASP A 16 16.59 -8.93 -11.05
N PHE A 17 15.85 -8.60 -9.99
CA PHE A 17 16.19 -8.97 -8.61
C PHE A 17 16.13 -10.49 -8.37
N GLY A 18 15.08 -11.15 -8.88
CA GLY A 18 14.91 -12.60 -8.74
C GLY A 18 16.01 -13.37 -9.46
N ARG A 19 16.44 -12.87 -10.63
CA ARG A 19 17.53 -13.46 -11.41
C ARG A 19 18.89 -13.33 -10.71
N GLY A 20 19.20 -12.15 -10.15
CA GLY A 20 20.45 -11.91 -9.44
C GLY A 20 20.62 -12.80 -8.20
N VAL A 21 19.60 -12.87 -7.35
CA VAL A 21 19.61 -13.70 -6.13
C VAL A 21 19.61 -15.19 -6.47
N ALA A 22 18.85 -15.61 -7.48
CA ALA A 22 18.83 -17.01 -7.90
C ALA A 22 20.19 -17.48 -8.43
N THR A 23 20.85 -16.67 -9.25
CA THR A 23 22.16 -17.01 -9.84
C THR A 23 23.24 -17.15 -8.78
N SER A 24 23.27 -16.25 -7.79
CA SER A 24 24.27 -16.30 -6.73
C SER A 24 24.06 -17.49 -5.78
N LEU A 25 22.83 -17.73 -5.30
CA LEU A 25 22.56 -18.89 -4.44
C LEU A 25 22.70 -20.21 -5.19
N SER A 26 22.21 -20.32 -6.43
CA SER A 26 22.37 -21.57 -7.20
C SER A 26 23.83 -21.87 -7.47
N GLY A 27 24.65 -20.84 -7.76
CA GLY A 27 26.09 -20.97 -7.91
C GLY A 27 26.78 -21.45 -6.64
N VAL A 28 26.43 -20.91 -5.47
CA VAL A 28 26.96 -21.37 -4.18
C VAL A 28 26.58 -22.83 -3.90
N ILE A 29 25.32 -23.21 -4.10
CA ILE A 29 24.85 -24.59 -3.90
C ILE A 29 25.55 -25.55 -4.86
N GLY A 30 25.71 -25.17 -6.12
CA GLY A 30 26.45 -25.95 -7.13
C GLY A 30 27.91 -26.13 -6.75
N LEU A 31 28.57 -25.05 -6.35
CA LEU A 31 29.98 -25.07 -5.94
C LEU A 31 30.18 -25.92 -4.67
N SER A 32 29.30 -25.79 -3.67
CA SER A 32 29.33 -26.64 -2.49
C SER A 32 29.14 -28.11 -2.85
N THR A 33 28.18 -28.43 -3.71
CA THR A 33 27.95 -29.81 -4.18
C THR A 33 29.17 -30.37 -4.88
N TYR A 34 29.81 -29.58 -5.74
CA TYR A 34 31.05 -29.97 -6.41
C TYR A 34 32.18 -30.30 -5.42
N ILE A 35 32.38 -29.46 -4.39
CA ILE A 35 33.44 -29.69 -3.39
C ILE A 35 33.18 -30.96 -2.56
N PHE A 36 31.92 -31.25 -2.20
CA PHE A 36 31.58 -32.41 -1.36
C PHE A 36 31.55 -33.74 -2.11
N PHE A 37 31.00 -33.75 -3.33
CA PHE A 37 30.81 -34.98 -4.10
C PHE A 37 31.89 -35.21 -5.16
N ASN A 38 32.72 -34.20 -5.44
CA ASN A 38 33.78 -34.21 -6.47
C ASN A 38 33.27 -34.62 -7.87
N ASP A 39 31.97 -34.45 -8.12
CA ASP A 39 31.29 -34.78 -9.36
C ASP A 39 30.69 -33.50 -9.97
N TRP A 40 31.22 -33.13 -11.14
CA TRP A 40 30.80 -31.95 -11.87
C TRP A 40 29.41 -32.09 -12.51
N VAL A 41 28.99 -33.32 -12.85
CA VAL A 41 27.68 -33.60 -13.46
C VAL A 41 26.58 -33.38 -12.43
N VAL A 42 26.76 -33.96 -11.23
CA VAL A 42 25.81 -33.79 -10.12
C VAL A 42 25.68 -32.32 -9.73
N ALA A 43 26.80 -31.59 -9.66
CA ALA A 43 26.79 -30.16 -9.38
C ALA A 43 25.97 -29.37 -10.42
N LEU A 44 26.11 -29.67 -11.71
CA LEU A 44 25.38 -29.00 -12.79
C LEU A 44 23.87 -29.26 -12.70
N PHE A 45 23.45 -30.48 -12.43
CA PHE A 45 22.03 -30.81 -12.23
C PHE A 45 21.44 -30.09 -11.01
N VAL A 46 22.19 -30.01 -9.92
CA VAL A 46 21.76 -29.30 -8.71
C VAL A 46 21.58 -27.81 -9.00
N VAL A 47 22.48 -27.17 -9.73
CA VAL A 47 22.32 -25.75 -10.15
C VAL A 47 21.07 -25.57 -11.00
N MET A 48 20.87 -26.45 -11.99
CA MET A 48 19.75 -26.38 -12.93
C MET A 48 18.39 -26.50 -12.24
N ILE A 49 18.29 -27.31 -11.18
CA ILE A 49 17.06 -27.49 -10.39
C ILE A 49 16.92 -26.39 -9.31
N ALA A 50 18.01 -26.01 -8.64
CA ALA A 50 17.98 -25.03 -7.57
C ALA A 50 17.64 -23.62 -8.08
N PHE A 51 18.15 -23.25 -9.27
CA PHE A 51 17.95 -21.93 -9.86
C PHE A 51 16.47 -21.51 -9.96
N PRO A 52 15.56 -22.28 -10.60
CA PRO A 52 14.15 -21.88 -10.70
C PRO A 52 13.45 -21.80 -9.34
N ILE A 53 13.76 -22.71 -8.41
CA ILE A 53 13.19 -22.70 -7.06
C ILE A 53 13.60 -21.42 -6.32
N LEU A 54 14.89 -21.11 -6.32
CA LEU A 54 15.44 -19.92 -5.68
C LEU A 54 14.90 -18.63 -6.30
N ARG A 55 14.73 -18.59 -7.63
CA ARG A 55 14.13 -17.45 -8.33
C ARG A 55 12.71 -17.17 -7.89
N ILE A 56 11.87 -18.21 -7.76
CA ILE A 56 10.48 -18.04 -7.30
C ILE A 56 10.46 -17.52 -5.86
N VAL A 57 11.26 -18.13 -4.97
CA VAL A 57 11.31 -17.73 -3.55
C VAL A 57 11.79 -16.30 -3.41
N ALA A 58 12.87 -15.91 -4.10
CA ALA A 58 13.39 -14.54 -4.09
C ALA A 58 12.36 -13.52 -4.59
N SER A 59 11.65 -13.85 -5.67
CA SER A 59 10.64 -12.96 -6.26
C SER A 59 9.41 -12.82 -5.36
N ALA A 60 8.98 -13.90 -4.73
CA ALA A 60 7.88 -13.88 -3.76
C ALA A 60 8.24 -13.08 -2.50
N LEU A 61 9.46 -13.27 -1.98
CA LEU A 61 9.95 -12.55 -0.81
C LEU A 61 10.10 -11.05 -1.08
N HIS A 62 10.62 -10.68 -2.26
CA HIS A 62 10.74 -9.28 -2.67
C HIS A 62 9.36 -8.61 -2.77
N LYS A 63 8.38 -9.27 -3.41
CA LYS A 63 7.01 -8.76 -3.52
C LYS A 63 6.35 -8.61 -2.14
N TRP A 64 6.54 -9.59 -1.26
CA TRP A 64 6.01 -9.53 0.10
C TRP A 64 6.61 -8.36 0.90
N ARG A 65 7.94 -8.19 0.85
CA ARG A 65 8.62 -7.06 1.53
C ARG A 65 8.22 -5.71 0.95
N ARG A 66 8.10 -5.59 -0.37
CA ARG A 66 7.66 -4.36 -1.04
C ARG A 66 6.24 -3.99 -0.62
N ASN A 67 5.32 -4.95 -0.63
CA ASN A 67 3.94 -4.72 -0.18
C ASN A 67 3.89 -4.28 1.30
N LEU A 68 4.71 -4.87 2.17
CA LEU A 68 4.80 -4.48 3.57
C LEU A 68 5.37 -3.07 3.76
N ALA A 69 6.39 -2.71 2.97
CA ALA A 69 6.99 -1.38 3.00
C ALA A 69 6.04 -0.32 2.44
N GLU A 70 5.31 -0.64 1.38
CA GLU A 70 4.30 0.21 0.76
C GLU A 70 3.16 0.49 1.73
N GLN A 71 2.63 -0.53 2.41
CA GLN A 71 1.63 -0.36 3.47
C GLN A 71 2.12 0.55 4.60
N ARG A 72 3.35 0.35 5.09
CA ARG A 72 3.93 1.22 6.12
C ARG A 72 4.14 2.65 5.63
N SER A 73 4.54 2.83 4.37
CA SER A 73 4.74 4.16 3.79
C SER A 73 3.43 4.92 3.68
N ILE A 74 2.36 4.25 3.24
CA ILE A 74 0.99 4.81 3.15
C ILE A 74 0.52 5.20 4.55
N GLU A 75 0.65 4.31 5.53
CA GLU A 75 0.26 4.58 6.91
C GLU A 75 1.04 5.75 7.53
N SER A 76 2.37 5.81 7.30
CA SER A 76 3.21 6.90 7.80
C SER A 76 2.91 8.25 7.11
N GLY A 77 2.56 8.23 5.82
CA GLY A 77 2.15 9.40 5.06
C GLY A 77 0.79 9.94 5.53
N LEU A 78 -0.14 9.05 5.87
CA LEU A 78 -1.43 9.42 6.44
C LEU A 78 -1.28 10.01 7.85
N GLU A 79 -0.42 9.42 8.69
CA GLU A 79 -0.12 9.93 10.03
C GLU A 79 0.52 11.33 9.96
N SER A 80 1.49 11.55 9.07
CA SER A 80 2.12 12.85 8.91
C SER A 80 1.15 13.89 8.36
N THR A 81 0.29 13.51 7.42
CA THR A 81 -0.75 14.37 6.86
C THR A 81 -1.76 14.79 7.93
N PHE A 82 -2.26 13.84 8.73
CA PHE A 82 -3.23 14.10 9.81
C PHE A 82 -2.62 14.92 10.96
N ASN A 83 -1.36 14.70 11.30
CA ASN A 83 -0.65 15.49 12.32
C ASN A 83 -0.23 16.88 11.81
N GLY A 84 -0.09 17.04 10.49
CA GLY A 84 0.16 18.33 9.84
C GLY A 84 -1.10 19.14 9.57
N LEU A 85 -2.27 18.72 10.06
CA LEU A 85 -3.48 19.54 10.04
C LEU A 85 -3.46 20.56 11.17
N SER A 86 -3.84 21.79 10.86
CA SER A 86 -4.13 22.82 11.84
C SER A 86 -5.37 22.45 12.68
N SER A 87 -5.55 23.12 13.83
CA SER A 87 -6.72 22.90 14.69
C SER A 87 -8.05 23.17 13.97
N LEU A 88 -8.08 24.16 13.07
CA LEU A 88 -9.26 24.50 12.28
C LEU A 88 -9.56 23.46 11.19
N GLU A 89 -8.52 22.96 10.50
CA GLU A 89 -8.69 21.87 9.53
C GLU A 89 -9.14 20.58 10.22
N ARG A 90 -8.61 20.29 11.41
CA ARG A 90 -9.05 19.14 12.21
C ARG A 90 -10.52 19.26 12.62
N ALA A 91 -10.99 20.45 12.97
CA ALA A 91 -12.41 20.67 13.27
C ALA A 91 -13.32 20.37 12.06
N VAL A 92 -12.87 20.66 10.84
CA VAL A 92 -13.59 20.26 9.62
C VAL A 92 -13.66 18.74 9.53
N VAL A 93 -12.52 18.04 9.66
CA VAL A 93 -12.45 16.57 9.61
C VAL A 93 -13.34 15.93 10.69
N ASP A 94 -13.30 16.46 11.92
CA ASP A 94 -14.10 15.97 13.04
C ASP A 94 -15.60 16.12 12.76
N ALA A 95 -16.02 17.19 12.08
CA ALA A 95 -17.41 17.38 11.70
C ALA A 95 -17.92 16.32 10.69
N PHE A 96 -17.07 15.84 9.77
CA PHE A 96 -17.39 14.70 8.92
C PHE A 96 -17.55 13.41 9.74
N VAL A 97 -16.62 13.18 10.68
CA VAL A 97 -16.69 12.01 11.58
C VAL A 97 -17.94 12.05 12.46
N ASP A 98 -18.31 13.21 12.99
CA ASP A 98 -19.52 13.41 13.79
C ASP A 98 -20.80 13.20 13.01
N ALA A 99 -20.81 13.60 11.73
CA ALA A 99 -21.92 13.34 10.84
C ALA A 99 -22.03 11.87 10.40
N GLY A 100 -21.00 11.05 10.66
CA GLY A 100 -20.98 9.62 10.38
C GLY A 100 -20.75 9.25 8.92
N GLY A 101 -20.17 10.15 8.12
CA GLY A 101 -19.93 9.89 6.70
C GLY A 101 -18.84 10.76 6.10
N THR A 102 -18.30 10.30 4.97
CA THR A 102 -17.26 11.00 4.21
C THR A 102 -17.80 12.13 3.33
N ALA A 103 -19.12 12.26 3.19
CA ALA A 103 -19.74 13.25 2.33
C ALA A 103 -20.73 14.12 3.10
N LEU A 104 -20.62 15.44 2.95
CA LEU A 104 -21.54 16.42 3.50
C LEU A 104 -21.99 17.39 2.42
N THR A 105 -23.29 17.66 2.35
CA THR A 105 -23.83 18.66 1.42
C THR A 105 -23.38 20.06 1.82
N PHE A 106 -23.32 20.98 0.86
CA PHE A 106 -23.06 22.40 1.14
C PHE A 106 -24.02 22.96 2.20
N SER A 107 -25.29 22.55 2.16
CA SER A 107 -26.29 22.96 3.14
C SER A 107 -25.98 22.51 4.56
N GLN A 108 -25.37 21.33 4.73
CA GLN A 108 -24.95 20.81 6.03
C GLN A 108 -23.70 21.52 6.52
N ILE A 109 -22.71 21.74 5.63
CA ILE A 109 -21.48 22.47 5.98
C ILE A 109 -21.78 23.91 6.39
N ASN A 110 -22.67 24.60 5.69
CA ASN A 110 -23.04 25.99 6.01
C ASN A 110 -23.76 26.14 7.36
N ARG A 111 -24.27 25.05 7.94
CA ARG A 111 -24.88 25.05 9.28
C ARG A 111 -23.85 24.82 10.39
N LEU A 112 -22.66 24.37 10.03
CA LEU A 112 -21.55 24.16 10.96
C LEU A 112 -20.74 25.45 11.04
N ASP A 113 -20.28 25.79 12.24
CA ASP A 113 -19.41 26.95 12.46
C ASP A 113 -17.96 26.59 12.09
N LEU A 114 -17.74 26.35 10.79
CA LEU A 114 -16.45 25.96 10.23
C LEU A 114 -15.80 27.11 9.49
N SER A 115 -14.48 27.20 9.61
CA SER A 115 -13.69 28.21 8.91
C SER A 115 -13.64 27.91 7.40
N SER A 116 -14.11 28.84 6.57
CA SER A 116 -14.02 28.71 5.12
C SER A 116 -12.57 28.57 4.62
N SER A 117 -11.61 29.23 5.27
CA SER A 117 -10.19 29.08 4.91
C SER A 117 -9.64 27.69 5.24
N ALA A 118 -10.16 27.02 6.27
CA ALA A 118 -9.78 25.64 6.58
C ALA A 118 -10.33 24.65 5.55
N ILE A 119 -11.58 24.86 5.09
CA ILE A 119 -12.19 24.07 4.01
C ILE A 119 -11.37 24.21 2.72
N GLU A 120 -11.09 25.45 2.31
CA GLU A 120 -10.28 25.72 1.11
C GLU A 120 -8.86 25.17 1.22
N SER A 121 -8.24 25.23 2.41
CA SER A 121 -6.93 24.62 2.67
C SER A 121 -6.96 23.10 2.45
N LEU A 122 -7.98 22.42 2.96
CA LEU A 122 -8.15 20.98 2.74
C LEU A 122 -8.39 20.63 1.27
N VAL A 123 -9.09 21.49 0.53
CA VAL A 123 -9.28 21.33 -0.92
C VAL A 123 -7.97 21.46 -1.67
N GLN A 124 -7.17 22.49 -1.37
CA GLN A 124 -5.85 22.69 -2.00
C GLN A 124 -4.85 21.58 -1.67
N ARG A 125 -5.02 20.91 -0.53
CA ARG A 125 -4.22 19.76 -0.12
C ARG A 125 -4.71 18.43 -0.73
N GLU A 126 -5.75 18.47 -1.57
CA GLU A 126 -6.39 17.30 -2.18
C GLU A 126 -6.96 16.30 -1.14
N LEU A 127 -7.27 16.79 0.07
CA LEU A 127 -7.86 16.00 1.15
C LEU A 127 -9.39 16.14 1.20
N LEU A 128 -9.92 17.15 0.52
CA LEU A 128 -11.33 17.43 0.37
C LEU A 128 -11.58 17.79 -1.09
N TRP A 129 -12.70 17.37 -1.67
CA TRP A 129 -13.11 17.80 -3.00
C TRP A 129 -14.60 18.02 -3.07
N THR A 130 -15.04 18.76 -4.08
CA THR A 130 -16.46 18.91 -4.38
C THR A 130 -16.91 17.82 -5.33
N SER A 131 -18.09 17.28 -5.09
CA SER A 131 -18.73 16.30 -5.96
C SER A 131 -20.23 16.58 -6.04
N VAL A 132 -20.93 15.75 -6.81
CA VAL A 132 -22.39 15.78 -6.92
C VAL A 132 -22.90 14.45 -6.38
N MET A 133 -23.95 14.51 -5.56
CA MET A 133 -24.60 13.31 -5.04
C MET A 133 -25.16 12.43 -6.18
N SER A 134 -25.53 11.20 -5.84
CA SER A 134 -26.13 10.25 -6.79
C SER A 134 -27.44 10.73 -7.40
N ASP A 135 -28.07 11.75 -6.82
CA ASP A 135 -29.25 12.43 -7.37
C ASP A 135 -28.92 13.36 -8.57
N GLY A 136 -27.64 13.62 -8.82
CA GLY A 136 -27.15 14.48 -9.91
C GLY A 136 -27.45 15.96 -9.74
N MET A 137 -27.96 16.39 -8.58
CA MET A 137 -28.45 17.76 -8.36
C MET A 137 -27.85 18.42 -7.13
N THR A 138 -27.45 17.64 -6.13
CA THR A 138 -26.98 18.18 -4.86
C THR A 138 -25.46 18.17 -4.80
N GLU A 139 -24.86 19.36 -4.71
CA GLU A 139 -23.42 19.52 -4.49
C GLU A 139 -23.05 19.10 -3.05
N ASN A 140 -21.95 18.37 -2.93
CA ASN A 140 -21.40 17.94 -1.66
C ASN A 140 -19.87 18.11 -1.62
N PHE A 141 -19.35 18.18 -0.41
CA PHE A 141 -17.94 18.02 -0.13
C PHE A 141 -17.70 16.57 0.28
N VAL A 142 -16.63 16.00 -0.24
CA VAL A 142 -16.22 14.63 0.05
C VAL A 142 -14.80 14.66 0.62
N LEU A 143 -14.65 14.07 1.79
CA LEU A 143 -13.39 13.90 2.49
C LEU A 143 -12.68 12.65 2.00
N ASP A 144 -11.35 12.71 1.93
CA ASP A 144 -10.53 11.54 1.66
C ASP A 144 -10.85 10.40 2.64
N MET A 145 -11.09 9.20 2.08
CA MET A 145 -11.52 8.03 2.85
C MET A 145 -10.46 7.61 3.85
N ALA A 146 -9.18 7.64 3.47
CA ALA A 146 -8.10 7.23 4.34
C ALA A 146 -7.90 8.23 5.49
N LEU A 147 -8.11 9.52 5.23
CA LEU A 147 -8.12 10.55 6.26
C LEU A 147 -9.31 10.39 7.23
N PHE A 148 -10.49 10.08 6.72
CA PHE A 148 -11.70 9.81 7.52
C PHE A 148 -11.53 8.60 8.44
N ASP A 149 -11.06 7.46 7.90
CA ASP A 149 -10.80 6.24 8.66
C ASP A 149 -9.76 6.50 9.77
N LYS A 150 -8.74 7.30 9.46
CA LYS A 150 -7.72 7.70 10.43
C LYS A 150 -8.30 8.55 11.56
N ALA A 151 -9.17 9.51 11.22
CA ALA A 151 -9.83 10.37 12.19
C ALA A 151 -10.76 9.56 13.12
N ILE A 152 -11.51 8.59 12.58
CA ILE A 152 -12.31 7.65 13.38
C ILE A 152 -11.43 6.89 14.36
N SER A 153 -10.34 6.27 13.87
CA SER A 153 -9.42 5.50 14.72
C SER A 153 -8.89 6.33 15.88
N LYS A 154 -8.51 7.59 15.63
CA LYS A 154 -7.99 8.50 16.67
C LYS A 154 -9.05 8.93 17.67
N LYS A 155 -10.28 9.14 17.22
CA LYS A 155 -11.40 9.51 18.09
C LYS A 155 -11.77 8.37 19.04
N VAL A 156 -11.73 7.12 18.55
CA VAL A 156 -11.94 5.92 19.38
C VAL A 156 -10.80 5.74 20.39
N GLU A 157 -9.54 5.93 19.98
CA GLU A 157 -8.39 5.92 20.90
C GLU A 157 -8.49 6.96 22.02
N SER A 158 -9.07 8.13 21.73
CA SER A 158 -9.21 9.24 22.70
C SER A 158 -10.40 9.10 23.65
N ALA A 159 -11.33 8.18 23.37
CA ALA A 159 -12.51 7.91 24.19
C ALA A 159 -12.28 6.84 25.27
N HIS A 160 -11.09 6.22 25.28
CA HIS A 160 -10.63 5.22 26.23
C HIS A 160 -9.52 5.77 27.13
#